data_AF-N0E2L5-F1
#
_entry.id   AF-N0E2L5-F1
#
_cell.length_a   1.000
_cell.length_b   1.000
_cell.length_c   1.000
_cell.angle_alpha   90.00
_cell.angle_beta   90.00
_cell.angle_gamma   90.00
#
_symmetry.space_group_name_H-M   'P 1'
#
loop_
_entity.id
_entity.type
_entity.pdbx_description
1 polymer ?
#
loop_
_entity_poly.entity_id
_entity_poly.type
_entity_poly.pdbx_seq_one_letter_code
_entity_poly.pdbx_strand_id
1 'polypeptide(L)' 'MVEVDAHLAAVEASAVAAGSPVREFSWHPRRGNYPGWLWTATTGTLVGYESLLERVCGRLPRF' A
#
# COMPACT_ATOMS: atom_id res chain seq x y z
N MET A 1 -24.71 -17.84 -2.36
CA MET A 1 -23.41 -17.18 -2.14
C MET A 1 -22.94 -16.73 -3.51
N VAL A 2 -23.06 -15.44 -3.82
CA VAL A 2 -22.71 -14.91 -5.15
C VAL A 2 -21.24 -14.56 -5.11
N GLU A 3 -20.46 -15.24 -5.94
CA GLU A 3 -19.07 -14.89 -6.20
C GLU A 3 -19.04 -13.60 -7.03
N VAL A 4 -18.35 -12.58 -6.54
CA VAL A 4 -18.16 -11.32 -7.26
C VAL A 4 -16.78 -11.36 -7.88
N ASP A 5 -16.75 -11.61 -9.19
CA ASP A 5 -15.52 -11.55 -9.98
C ASP A 5 -15.25 -10.09 -10.37
N ALA A 6 -14.33 -9.45 -9.65
CA ALA A 6 -13.90 -8.08 -9.90
C ALA A 6 -12.64 -8.11 -10.76
N HIS A 7 -12.81 -8.04 -12.08
CA HIS A 7 -11.71 -8.06 -13.03
C HIS A 7 -10.90 -6.76 -12.95
N LEU A 8 -9.57 -6.84 -12.82
CA LEU A 8 -8.65 -5.69 -12.78
C LEU A 8 -8.84 -4.72 -13.96
N ALA A 9 -9.24 -5.24 -15.12
CA ALA A 9 -9.51 -4.46 -16.33
C ALA A 9 -10.75 -3.55 -16.21
N ALA A 10 -11.65 -3.82 -15.25
CA ALA A 10 -12.84 -3.00 -15.00
C ALA A 10 -12.57 -1.83 -14.03
N VAL A 11 -11.36 -1.73 -13.48
CA VAL A 11 -10.96 -0.67 -12.57
C VAL A 11 -10.51 0.55 -13.37
N GLU A 12 -11.15 1.69 -13.12
CA GLU A 12 -10.72 2.97 -13.68
C GLU A 12 -9.39 3.40 -13.06
N ALA A 13 -8.35 3.54 -13.90
CA ALA A 13 -7.02 3.92 -13.45
C ALA A 13 -7.02 5.28 -12.74
N SER A 14 -7.93 6.19 -13.12
CA SER A 14 -8.09 7.48 -12.45
C SER A 14 -8.61 7.36 -11.01
N ALA A 15 -9.45 6.35 -10.71
CA ALA A 15 -9.93 6.07 -9.36
C ALA A 15 -8.84 5.46 -8.47
N VAL A 16 -7.93 4.67 -9.04
CA VAL A 16 -6.72 4.15 -8.36
C VAL A 16 -5.73 5.28 -8.11
N ALA A 17 -5.53 6.15 -9.10
CA ALA A 17 -4.61 7.29 -9.01
C ALA A 17 -5.13 8.40 -8.07
N ALA A 18 -6.46 8.58 -7.94
CA ALA A 18 -7.06 9.48 -6.96
C ALA A 18 -6.82 9.03 -5.50
N GLY A 19 -6.57 7.74 -5.28
CA GLY A 19 -6.01 7.20 -4.04
C GLY A 19 -4.49 7.38 -4.00
N SER A 20 -4.01 8.62 -4.03
CA SER A 20 -2.58 8.93 -4.25
C SER A 20 -1.68 8.46 -3.09
N PRO A 21 -0.76 7.50 -3.30
CA PRO A 21 0.29 7.21 -2.36
C PRO A 21 1.40 8.26 -2.56
N VAL A 22 1.57 9.19 -1.62
CA VAL A 22 2.39 10.42 -1.74
C VAL A 22 3.91 10.17 -1.91
N ARG A 23 4.39 8.93 -1.89
CA ARG A 23 5.82 8.63 -1.73
C ARG A 23 6.33 7.49 -2.62
N GLU A 24 7.44 7.72 -3.32
CA GLU A 24 8.12 6.66 -4.03
C GLU A 24 8.94 5.78 -3.07
N PHE A 25 8.83 4.46 -3.22
CA PHE A 25 9.67 3.50 -2.52
C PHE A 25 10.75 2.98 -3.46
N SER A 26 12.00 3.31 -3.19
CA SER A 26 13.13 2.76 -3.93
C SER A 26 13.35 1.29 -3.57
N TRP A 27 13.16 0.39 -4.53
CA TRP A 27 13.51 -1.02 -4.40
C TRP A 27 14.73 -1.35 -5.25
N HIS A 28 15.65 -2.14 -4.72
CA HIS A 28 16.79 -2.67 -5.47
C HIS A 28 17.14 -4.08 -4.99
N PRO A 29 17.75 -4.93 -5.84
CA PRO A 29 18.23 -6.24 -5.42
C PRO A 29 19.15 -6.15 -4.19
N ARG A 30 19.05 -7.13 -3.28
CA ARG A 30 19.80 -7.22 -2.00
C ARG A 30 19.48 -6.16 -0.95
N ARG A 31 18.42 -5.37 -1.11
CA ARG A 31 17.91 -4.54 -0.01
C ARG A 31 17.32 -5.47 1.07
N GLY A 32 17.77 -5.32 2.32
CA GLY A 32 17.30 -6.16 3.45
C GLY A 32 15.92 -5.75 3.98
N ASN A 33 15.33 -4.71 3.41
CA ASN A 33 14.00 -4.23 3.77
C ASN A 33 13.05 -4.34 2.57
N TYR A 34 11.77 -4.52 2.89
CA TYR A 34 10.70 -4.68 1.91
C TYR A 34 9.77 -3.49 2.06
N PRO A 35 10.04 -2.36 1.40
CA PRO A 35 9.14 -1.22 1.47
C PRO A 35 7.85 -1.51 0.69
N GLY A 36 6.75 -0.91 1.09
CA GLY A 36 5.49 -1.09 0.40
C GLY A 36 4.33 -0.30 1.00
N TRP A 37 3.15 -0.57 0.46
CA TRP A 37 1.90 0.04 0.90
C TRP A 37 1.06 -0.97 1.70
N LEU A 38 0.47 -0.52 2.79
CA LEU A 38 -0.46 -1.26 3.62
C LEU A 38 -1.80 -0.52 3.65
N TRP A 39 -2.89 -1.22 3.33
CA TRP A 39 -4.23 -0.69 3.57
C TRP A 39 -4.53 -0.69 5.07
N THR A 40 -4.96 0.45 5.61
CA THR A 40 -5.36 0.59 7.02
C THR A 40 -6.83 0.98 7.11
N ALA A 41 -7.59 0.14 7.82
CA ALA A 41 -9.00 0.39 8.10
C ALA A 41 -9.20 1.61 9.03
N THR A 42 -8.21 1.96 9.85
CA THR A 42 -8.30 3.06 10.82
C THR A 42 -8.35 4.42 10.13
N THR A 43 -7.55 4.61 9.08
CA THR A 43 -7.55 5.87 8.31
C THR A 43 -8.30 5.75 6.99
N GLY A 44 -8.70 4.53 6.59
CA GLY A 44 -9.34 4.27 5.30
C GLY A 44 -8.44 4.58 4.11
N THR A 45 -7.12 4.47 4.29
CA THR A 45 -6.10 4.89 3.32
C THR A 45 -4.97 3.88 3.17
N LEU A 46 -4.16 4.06 2.13
CA LEU A 46 -2.86 3.39 2.00
C LEU A 46 -1.82 4.12 2.84
N VAL A 47 -1.14 3.39 3.70
CA VAL A 47 -0.01 3.89 4.50
C VAL A 47 1.27 3.18 4.09
N GLY A 48 2.31 3.97 3.90
CA GLY A 48 3.62 3.50 3.52
C GLY A 48 4.40 2.89 4.69
N TYR A 49 5.16 1.84 4.43
CA TYR A 49 6.13 1.28 5.38
C TYR A 49 7.45 0.97 4.67
N GLU A 50 8.57 1.11 5.38
CA GLU A 50 9.92 0.85 4.86
C GLU A 50 10.51 -0.47 5.36
N SER A 51 9.97 -1.04 6.43
CA SER A 51 10.46 -2.29 7.02
C SER A 51 9.32 -3.16 7.57
N LEU A 52 9.61 -4.44 7.78
CA LEU A 52 8.69 -5.36 8.44
C LEU A 52 8.35 -4.91 9.87
N LEU A 53 9.28 -4.25 10.55
CA LEU A 53 9.04 -3.71 11.90
C LEU A 53 7.96 -2.62 11.88
N GLU A 54 8.03 -1.70 10.92
CA GLU A 54 7.01 -0.67 10.74
C GLU A 54 5.65 -1.26 10.37
N ARG A 55 5.65 -2.30 9.51
CA ARG A 55 4.43 -3.02 9.12
C ARG A 55 3.76 -3.74 10.30
N VAL A 56 4.52 -4.40 11.16
CA VAL A 56 3.98 -5.29 12.21
C VAL A 56 3.76 -4.55 13.53
N CYS A 57 4.65 -3.63 13.90
CA CYS A 57 4.61 -2.95 15.19
C CYS A 57 3.73 -1.68 15.17
N GLY A 58 3.18 -1.30 14.00
CA GLY A 58 2.42 -0.07 13.85
C GLY A 58 3.27 1.19 14.02
N ARG A 59 4.60 1.05 13.96
CA ARG A 59 5.55 2.16 13.92
C ARG A 59 5.50 2.76 12.52
N LEU A 60 4.41 3.43 12.20
CA LEU A 60 4.30 4.15 10.94
C LEU A 60 5.34 5.27 10.91
N PRO A 61 5.91 5.59 9.73
CA PRO A 61 6.83 6.70 9.59
C PRO A 61 6.19 7.96 10.14
N ARG A 62 6.98 8.77 10.86
CA ARG A 62 6.53 10.06 11.37
C ARG A 62 6.32 10.99 10.18
N PHE A 63 5.09 11.47 10.02
CA PHE A 63 4.69 12.46 9.02
C PHE A 63 5.49 13.76 9.16
#